data_AF-A0A925JI98-F1
#
_entry.id   AF-A0A925JI98-F1
#
_cell.length_a   1.000
_cell.length_b   1.000
_cell.length_c   1.000
_cell.angle_alpha   90.00
_cell.angle_beta   90.00
_cell.angle_gamma   90.00
#
_symmetry.space_group_name_H-M   'P 1'
#
loop_
_entity.id
_entity.type
_entity.pdbx_description
1 polymer ?
#
loop_
_entity_poly.entity_id
_entity_poly.type
_entity_poly.pdbx_seq_one_letter_code
_entity_poly.pdbx_strand_id
1 'polypeptide(L)'
;MKNYFFIAWCLVLLGCSSSTQTGSNEDSLGKDSFLISDTTLAIQPTPSNLASETKTYTGLYISGNKMSTFRNCSNQKRVYWVEDESQKLMEAYKTTTNFMHYPYESMYVEVKGYLKGKSNIGYAGEYQNVLAVTDLVTISQKSYKTDCFNYEFICLGNEPFWSLEINPDEKIIALKDVGVEKTYLFSYKAAKHTGNSYVYETSNERKESITILITQQTCSDGMSDRQYHYSAQVNIDGKTLKGCAI
;
A
#
# COMPACT_ATOMS: atom_id res chain seq x y z
N MET A 1 -21.92 49.22 10.77
CA MET A 1 -22.14 50.33 9.82
C MET A 1 -21.24 50.12 8.61
N LYS A 2 -21.85 50.06 7.40
CA LYS A 2 -21.28 50.12 6.04
C LYS A 2 -20.33 48.98 5.61
N ASN A 3 -20.32 48.51 4.36
CA ASN A 3 -21.31 48.34 3.29
C ASN A 3 -20.63 47.48 2.20
N TYR A 4 -21.46 46.74 1.47
CA TYR A 4 -21.23 45.83 0.33
C TYR A 4 -20.18 46.21 -0.73
N PHE A 5 -19.61 45.20 -1.40
CA PHE A 5 -19.52 45.17 -2.88
C PHE A 5 -19.62 43.73 -3.42
N PHE A 6 -20.70 43.50 -4.18
CA PHE A 6 -20.99 42.34 -5.02
C PHE A 6 -20.39 42.62 -6.41
N ILE A 7 -19.64 41.70 -7.00
CA ILE A 7 -19.37 41.71 -8.46
C ILE A 7 -19.54 40.28 -8.99
N ALA A 8 -20.64 40.09 -9.72
CA ALA A 8 -20.90 38.94 -10.56
C ALA A 8 -20.21 39.15 -11.92
N TRP A 9 -19.56 38.10 -12.44
CA TRP A 9 -19.09 38.05 -13.82
C TRP A 9 -19.83 36.91 -14.54
N CYS A 10 -20.82 37.31 -15.35
CA CYS A 10 -21.37 36.51 -16.42
C CYS A 10 -20.42 36.56 -17.62
N LEU A 11 -20.02 35.41 -18.15
CA LEU A 11 -19.39 35.33 -19.46
C LEU A 11 -20.18 34.35 -20.33
N VAL A 12 -20.75 34.95 -21.37
CA VAL A 12 -21.59 34.38 -22.42
C VAL A 12 -20.72 33.53 -23.35
N LEU A 13 -21.15 32.29 -23.65
CA LEU A 13 -20.66 31.55 -24.80
C LEU A 13 -21.80 31.39 -25.81
N LEU A 14 -21.64 32.06 -26.94
CA LEU A 14 -22.40 31.93 -28.17
C LEU A 14 -22.04 30.59 -28.84
N GLY A 15 -23.06 29.88 -29.33
CA GLY A 15 -22.91 28.59 -29.99
C GLY A 15 -22.55 28.65 -31.47
N CYS A 16 -22.39 27.47 -32.07
CA CYS A 16 -22.67 27.21 -33.48
C CYS A 16 -23.19 25.78 -33.61
N SER A 17 -24.44 25.66 -34.05
CA SER A 17 -25.10 24.44 -34.51
C SER A 17 -24.78 24.21 -35.99
N SER A 18 -24.69 22.96 -36.44
CA SER A 18 -24.72 22.65 -37.89
C SER A 18 -25.46 21.34 -38.15
N SER A 19 -26.65 21.53 -38.73
CA SER A 19 -27.43 20.72 -39.68
C SER A 19 -27.28 19.19 -39.77
N THR A 20 -28.40 18.56 -39.46
CA THR A 20 -29.07 17.43 -40.13
C THR A 20 -28.75 17.20 -41.61
N GLN A 21 -28.61 15.92 -41.98
CA GLN A 21 -29.24 15.36 -43.18
C GLN A 21 -29.81 13.97 -42.87
N THR A 22 -31.14 13.89 -42.93
CA THR A 22 -31.94 12.68 -43.12
C THR A 22 -31.95 12.34 -44.61
N GLY A 23 -31.71 11.08 -44.95
CA GLY A 23 -31.86 10.53 -46.30
C GLY A 23 -32.31 9.07 -46.20
N SER A 24 -33.61 8.86 -46.35
CA SER A 24 -34.26 7.58 -46.63
C SER A 24 -33.99 7.13 -48.08
N ASN A 25 -33.81 5.83 -48.31
CA ASN A 25 -34.40 5.12 -49.45
C ASN A 25 -34.27 3.60 -49.28
N GLU A 26 -35.38 2.93 -49.57
CA GLU A 26 -35.60 1.49 -49.67
C GLU A 26 -35.06 0.90 -51.00
N ASP A 27 -35.13 -0.43 -51.07
CA ASP A 27 -35.15 -1.32 -52.24
C ASP A 27 -33.84 -1.65 -52.99
N SER A 28 -33.39 -2.91 -52.87
CA SER A 28 -33.82 -4.00 -53.79
C SER A 28 -32.85 -5.19 -53.80
N LEU A 29 -33.44 -6.38 -53.96
CA LEU A 29 -32.78 -7.67 -54.18
C LEU A 29 -31.88 -7.66 -55.42
N GLY A 30 -30.65 -8.15 -55.28
CA GLY A 30 -29.77 -8.55 -56.36
C GLY A 30 -29.02 -9.81 -55.98
N LYS A 31 -29.41 -10.94 -56.58
CA LYS A 31 -28.65 -12.20 -56.59
C LYS A 31 -27.29 -11.93 -57.21
N ASP A 32 -26.22 -12.43 -56.61
CA ASP A 32 -25.13 -13.01 -57.39
C ASP A 32 -24.38 -14.07 -56.57
N SER A 33 -24.42 -15.27 -57.12
CA SER A 33 -23.66 -16.45 -56.76
C SER A 33 -22.17 -16.20 -57.01
N PHE A 34 -21.34 -16.33 -55.98
CA PHE A 34 -19.89 -16.41 -56.17
C PHE A 34 -19.35 -17.74 -55.64
N LEU A 35 -18.63 -18.40 -56.53
CA LEU A 35 -18.09 -19.75 -56.43
C LEU A 35 -17.00 -19.83 -55.35
N ILE A 36 -17.07 -20.86 -54.52
CA ILE A 36 -16.05 -21.23 -53.54
C ILE A 36 -14.84 -21.75 -54.32
N SER A 37 -13.72 -21.04 -54.25
CA SER A 37 -12.42 -21.54 -54.67
C SER A 37 -11.66 -21.96 -53.43
N ASP A 38 -11.53 -23.27 -53.24
CA ASP A 38 -10.70 -23.90 -52.23
C ASP A 38 -9.27 -23.36 -52.29
N THR A 39 -8.93 -22.53 -51.31
CA THR A 39 -7.54 -22.20 -50.99
C THR A 39 -7.28 -22.75 -49.60
N THR A 40 -6.67 -23.93 -49.52
CA THR A 40 -6.13 -24.50 -48.29
C THR A 40 -5.04 -23.57 -47.76
N LEU A 41 -5.44 -22.60 -46.94
CA LEU A 41 -4.56 -21.87 -46.04
C LEU A 41 -4.07 -22.86 -44.98
N ALA A 42 -2.78 -23.18 -45.04
CA ALA A 42 -2.08 -23.83 -43.94
C ALA A 42 -2.28 -22.97 -42.69
N ILE A 43 -3.05 -23.50 -41.73
CA ILE A 43 -3.18 -22.91 -40.40
C ILE A 43 -1.80 -23.03 -39.75
N GLN A 44 -1.04 -21.95 -39.76
CA GLN A 44 0.12 -21.82 -38.91
C GLN A 44 -0.38 -21.96 -37.46
N PRO A 45 0.23 -22.84 -36.64
CA PRO A 45 -0.15 -22.90 -35.24
C PRO A 45 0.05 -21.52 -34.63
N THR A 46 -1.05 -20.97 -34.10
CA THR A 46 -1.10 -19.78 -33.26
C THR A 46 0.07 -19.83 -32.27
N PRO A 47 0.82 -18.73 -32.04
CA PRO A 47 1.94 -18.77 -31.14
C PRO A 47 1.48 -19.28 -29.78
N SER A 48 2.08 -20.40 -29.40
CA SER A 48 1.92 -21.04 -28.11
C SER A 48 1.94 -19.99 -27.00
N ASN A 49 0.91 -20.02 -26.17
CA ASN A 49 0.80 -19.31 -24.89
C ASN A 49 2.17 -19.37 -24.18
N LEU A 50 2.96 -18.30 -24.26
CA LEU A 50 4.18 -18.15 -23.48
C LEU A 50 3.69 -17.95 -22.04
N ALA A 51 3.50 -19.05 -21.33
CA ALA A 51 3.31 -19.01 -19.88
C ALA A 51 4.52 -18.26 -19.32
N SER A 52 4.30 -17.02 -18.89
CA SER A 52 5.35 -16.22 -18.28
C SER A 52 5.84 -16.98 -17.05
N GLU A 53 7.13 -17.28 -17.00
CA GLU A 53 7.72 -18.06 -15.92
C GLU A 53 7.45 -17.35 -14.58
N THR A 54 6.75 -18.04 -13.68
CA THR A 54 6.42 -17.50 -12.36
C THR A 54 7.66 -17.55 -11.46
N LYS A 55 7.88 -16.45 -10.72
CA LYS A 55 8.97 -16.31 -9.75
C LYS A 55 8.37 -15.97 -8.39
N THR A 56 9.12 -16.27 -7.33
CA THR A 56 8.78 -15.83 -5.98
C THR A 56 9.28 -14.41 -5.75
N TYR A 57 8.42 -13.55 -5.22
CA TYR A 57 8.73 -12.19 -4.82
C TYR A 57 8.43 -12.04 -3.33
N THR A 58 9.36 -11.42 -2.60
CA THR A 58 9.18 -11.03 -1.20
C THR A 58 9.12 -9.51 -1.11
N GLY A 59 8.15 -8.98 -0.37
CA GLY A 59 7.91 -7.54 -0.34
C GLY A 59 6.86 -7.08 0.66
N LEU A 60 6.63 -5.79 0.63
CA LEU A 60 5.55 -5.13 1.36
C LEU A 60 4.39 -4.86 0.42
N TYR A 61 3.22 -5.41 0.74
CA TYR A 61 1.98 -5.20 0.00
C TYR A 61 1.07 -4.22 0.74
N ILE A 62 0.48 -3.30 -0.01
CA ILE A 62 -0.54 -2.34 0.45
C ILE A 62 -1.74 -2.44 -0.49
N SER A 63 -2.94 -2.50 0.08
CA SER A 63 -4.20 -2.48 -0.66
C SER A 63 -5.16 -1.40 -0.14
N GLY A 64 -5.85 -0.72 -1.06
CA GLY A 64 -6.86 0.31 -0.82
C GLY A 64 -7.53 0.77 -2.13
N ASN A 65 -8.53 1.67 -2.04
CA ASN A 65 -9.40 2.05 -3.17
C ASN A 65 -8.67 2.55 -4.44
N LYS A 66 -7.42 3.02 -4.30
CA LYS A 66 -6.58 3.55 -5.40
C LYS A 66 -5.13 3.10 -5.28
N MET A 67 -4.87 2.09 -4.45
CA MET A 67 -3.52 1.66 -4.10
C MET A 67 -3.49 0.15 -4.05
N SER A 68 -2.74 -0.47 -4.95
CA SER A 68 -2.48 -1.90 -4.93
C SER A 68 -1.03 -2.07 -5.33
N THR A 69 -0.14 -2.02 -4.34
CA THR A 69 1.30 -1.91 -4.60
C THR A 69 2.10 -2.94 -3.85
N PHE A 70 3.14 -3.42 -4.50
CA PHE A 70 4.15 -4.28 -3.92
C PHE A 70 5.50 -3.58 -3.95
N ARG A 71 6.13 -3.39 -2.79
CA ARG A 71 7.49 -2.87 -2.66
C ARG A 71 8.44 -4.03 -2.37
N ASN A 72 9.42 -4.26 -3.23
CA ASN A 72 10.33 -5.40 -3.11
C ASN A 72 11.28 -5.26 -1.89
N CYS A 73 11.44 -6.32 -1.09
CA CYS A 73 12.33 -6.28 0.09
C CYS A 73 13.79 -6.02 -0.33
N SER A 74 14.30 -6.76 -1.32
CA SER A 74 15.70 -6.67 -1.77
C SER A 74 16.04 -5.33 -2.44
N ASN A 75 15.04 -4.58 -2.89
CA ASN A 75 15.21 -3.22 -3.39
C ASN A 75 13.93 -2.41 -3.17
N GLN A 76 13.89 -1.67 -2.08
CA GLN A 76 12.73 -0.87 -1.68
C GLN A 76 12.37 0.26 -2.66
N LYS A 77 13.27 0.63 -3.59
CA LYS A 77 12.96 1.59 -4.66
C LYS A 77 12.15 0.96 -5.80
N ARG A 78 12.08 -0.38 -5.86
CA ARG A 78 11.25 -1.11 -6.82
C ARG A 78 9.86 -1.32 -6.26
N VAL A 79 8.93 -0.50 -6.75
CA VAL A 79 7.50 -0.60 -6.47
C VAL A 79 6.76 -1.02 -7.73
N TYR A 80 5.92 -2.02 -7.60
CA TYR A 80 5.07 -2.56 -8.66
C TYR A 80 3.60 -2.29 -8.35
N TRP A 81 2.81 -2.04 -9.38
CA TRP A 81 1.37 -2.19 -9.26
C TRP A 81 1.03 -3.69 -9.18
N VAL A 82 0.02 -4.07 -8.40
CA VAL A 82 -0.37 -5.46 -8.20
C VAL A 82 -1.71 -5.75 -8.83
N GLU A 83 -1.73 -6.80 -9.65
CA GLU A 83 -2.94 -7.47 -10.12
C GLU A 83 -3.02 -8.84 -9.43
N ASP A 84 -4.06 -9.05 -8.63
CA ASP A 84 -4.28 -10.30 -7.87
C ASP A 84 -5.04 -11.33 -8.73
N GLU A 85 -4.32 -12.04 -9.61
CA GLU A 85 -4.87 -13.17 -10.39
C GLU A 85 -5.14 -14.40 -9.50
N SER A 86 -4.50 -14.49 -8.34
CA SER A 86 -4.68 -15.58 -7.40
C SER A 86 -6.01 -15.48 -6.64
N GLN A 87 -6.60 -14.29 -6.57
CA GLN A 87 -7.81 -13.96 -5.79
C GLN A 87 -7.68 -14.27 -4.29
N LYS A 88 -6.47 -14.51 -3.78
CA LYS A 88 -6.20 -14.86 -2.38
C LYS A 88 -5.56 -13.68 -1.64
N LEU A 89 -4.72 -12.90 -2.33
CA LEU A 89 -3.89 -11.89 -1.72
C LEU A 89 -4.73 -10.78 -1.08
N MET A 90 -5.73 -10.26 -1.80
CA MET A 90 -6.58 -9.18 -1.27
C MET A 90 -7.39 -9.62 -0.04
N GLU A 91 -7.97 -10.83 -0.06
CA GLU A 91 -8.75 -11.34 1.07
C GLU A 91 -7.86 -11.61 2.30
N ALA A 92 -6.69 -12.22 2.07
CA ALA A 92 -5.73 -12.48 3.13
C ALA A 92 -5.19 -11.18 3.74
N TYR A 93 -4.94 -10.15 2.91
CA TYR A 93 -4.57 -8.82 3.38
C TYR A 93 -5.64 -8.23 4.30
N LYS A 94 -6.90 -8.17 3.84
CA LYS A 94 -8.01 -7.63 4.65
C LYS A 94 -8.16 -8.34 6.00
N THR A 95 -8.03 -9.67 5.99
CA THR A 95 -8.12 -10.49 7.20
C THR A 95 -6.97 -10.18 8.16
N THR A 96 -5.73 -10.09 7.64
CA THR A 96 -4.54 -9.87 8.47
C THR A 96 -4.47 -8.44 9.01
N THR A 97 -5.04 -7.46 8.30
CA THR A 97 -5.17 -6.06 8.74
C THR A 97 -6.44 -5.78 9.54
N ASN A 98 -7.35 -6.75 9.75
CA ASN A 98 -8.67 -6.46 10.31
C ASN A 98 -8.61 -5.76 11.68
N PHE A 99 -7.64 -6.15 12.52
CA PHE A 99 -7.51 -5.62 13.86
C PHE A 99 -6.53 -4.43 13.90
N MET A 100 -7.02 -3.28 14.39
CA MET A 100 -6.21 -2.09 14.67
C MET A 100 -5.36 -1.61 13.48
N HIS A 101 -5.84 -1.76 12.23
CA HIS A 101 -5.16 -1.18 11.08
C HIS A 101 -5.30 0.32 10.99
N TYR A 102 -4.32 0.92 10.33
CA TYR A 102 -4.38 2.31 9.87
C TYR A 102 -4.43 2.35 8.33
N PRO A 103 -4.85 3.48 7.73
CA PRO A 103 -4.93 3.60 6.28
C PRO A 103 -3.60 3.26 5.60
N TYR A 104 -3.67 2.41 4.58
CA TYR A 104 -2.51 2.00 3.77
C TYR A 104 -1.40 1.30 4.57
N GLU A 105 -1.73 0.63 5.67
CA GLU A 105 -0.79 -0.20 6.41
C GLU A 105 -0.17 -1.27 5.50
N SER A 106 1.16 -1.35 5.49
CA SER A 106 1.90 -2.31 4.68
C SER A 106 2.06 -3.65 5.40
N MET A 107 1.89 -4.73 4.63
CA MET A 107 1.99 -6.11 5.11
C MET A 107 3.13 -6.83 4.41
N TYR A 108 3.90 -7.61 5.17
CA TYR A 108 4.89 -8.49 4.57
C TYR A 108 4.18 -9.60 3.79
N VAL A 109 4.61 -9.84 2.57
CA VAL A 109 4.09 -10.92 1.73
C VAL A 109 5.20 -11.65 0.98
N GLU A 110 5.00 -12.94 0.80
CA GLU A 110 5.69 -13.73 -0.22
C GLU A 110 4.66 -14.22 -1.22
N VAL A 111 4.88 -13.94 -2.50
CA VAL A 111 3.94 -14.23 -3.58
C VAL A 111 4.64 -14.87 -4.76
N LYS A 112 3.93 -15.70 -5.52
CA LYS A 112 4.39 -16.19 -6.83
C LYS A 112 3.70 -15.39 -7.93
N GLY A 113 4.46 -14.96 -8.92
CA GLY A 113 3.91 -14.17 -10.02
C GLY A 113 4.90 -13.88 -11.13
N TYR A 114 4.51 -13.02 -12.06
CA TYR A 114 5.36 -12.58 -13.17
C TYR A 114 5.12 -11.08 -13.45
N LEU A 115 6.13 -10.41 -14.03
CA LEU A 115 6.02 -8.99 -14.39
C LEU A 115 5.45 -8.86 -15.81
N LYS A 116 4.36 -8.10 -15.95
CA LYS A 116 3.68 -7.85 -17.24
C LYS A 116 4.27 -6.69 -18.03
N GLY A 117 5.27 -6.00 -17.49
CA GLY A 117 5.75 -4.73 -18.04
C GLY A 117 4.90 -3.54 -17.60
N LYS A 118 5.16 -2.39 -18.23
CA LYS A 118 4.47 -1.13 -17.95
C LYS A 118 3.03 -1.16 -18.49
N SER A 119 2.07 -0.73 -17.66
CA SER A 119 0.68 -0.51 -18.08
C SER A 119 0.48 0.91 -18.62
N ASN A 120 -0.56 1.10 -19.43
CA ASN A 120 -1.02 2.43 -19.87
C ASN A 120 -2.45 2.75 -19.35
N ILE A 121 -2.96 1.96 -18.40
CA ILE A 121 -4.35 2.03 -17.94
C ILE A 121 -4.38 2.36 -16.43
N GLY A 122 -5.20 3.34 -16.07
CA GLY A 122 -5.50 3.68 -14.68
C GLY A 122 -4.26 3.99 -13.84
N TYR A 123 -4.33 3.72 -12.54
CA TYR A 123 -3.22 3.93 -11.59
C TYR A 123 -1.99 3.08 -11.90
N ALA A 124 -2.16 1.93 -12.55
CA ALA A 124 -1.05 1.06 -12.91
C ALA A 124 -0.05 1.74 -13.87
N GLY A 125 -0.49 2.74 -14.64
CA GLY A 125 0.37 3.48 -15.57
C GLY A 125 1.44 4.36 -14.91
N GLU A 126 1.31 4.64 -13.61
CA GLU A 126 2.30 5.39 -12.82
C GLU A 126 3.51 4.53 -12.42
N TYR A 127 3.42 3.20 -12.58
CA TYR A 127 4.44 2.25 -12.15
C TYR A 127 5.20 1.69 -13.34
N GLN A 128 6.49 1.37 -13.14
CA GLN A 128 7.34 0.82 -14.20
C GLN A 128 6.92 -0.59 -14.61
N ASN A 129 6.30 -1.36 -13.70
CA ASN A 129 5.83 -2.71 -13.97
C ASN A 129 4.56 -3.02 -13.17
N VAL A 130 3.75 -3.90 -13.73
CA VAL A 130 2.67 -4.61 -13.05
C VAL A 130 3.15 -6.01 -12.66
N LEU A 131 3.01 -6.38 -11.40
CA LEU A 131 3.19 -7.73 -10.88
C LEU A 131 1.84 -8.45 -10.90
N ALA A 132 1.70 -9.44 -11.77
CA ALA A 132 0.57 -10.37 -11.76
C ALA A 132 0.83 -11.46 -10.74
N VAL A 133 0.09 -11.44 -9.64
CA VAL A 133 0.21 -12.40 -8.54
C VAL A 133 -0.65 -13.61 -8.85
N THR A 134 -0.01 -14.75 -9.04
CA THR A 134 -0.64 -16.04 -9.37
C THR A 134 -0.89 -16.92 -8.15
N ASP A 135 -0.13 -16.74 -7.06
CA ASP A 135 -0.34 -17.46 -5.80
C ASP A 135 0.19 -16.66 -4.61
N LEU A 136 -0.44 -16.87 -3.44
CA LEU A 136 0.00 -16.32 -2.16
C LEU A 136 0.74 -17.42 -1.39
N VAL A 137 2.01 -17.17 -1.05
CA VAL A 137 2.81 -18.10 -0.23
C VAL A 137 2.63 -17.78 1.25
N THR A 138 2.80 -16.51 1.63
CA THR A 138 2.61 -16.06 3.01
C THR A 138 2.19 -14.59 3.06
N ILE A 139 1.50 -14.23 4.14
CA ILE A 139 1.24 -12.86 4.53
C ILE A 139 1.36 -12.74 6.05
N SER A 140 1.99 -11.67 6.52
CA SER A 140 2.09 -11.37 7.93
C SER A 140 2.20 -9.88 8.19
N GLN A 141 1.99 -9.47 9.44
CA GLN A 141 2.39 -8.14 9.88
C GLN A 141 3.90 -7.96 9.70
N LYS A 142 4.31 -6.70 9.54
CA LYS A 142 5.72 -6.32 9.54
C LYS A 142 6.39 -6.75 10.84
N SER A 143 7.58 -7.33 10.75
CA SER A 143 8.40 -7.72 11.89
C SER A 143 9.87 -7.37 11.67
N TYR A 144 10.58 -7.00 12.72
CA TYR A 144 12.04 -6.81 12.68
C TYR A 144 12.79 -8.06 12.17
N LYS A 145 12.16 -9.25 12.21
CA LYS A 145 12.74 -10.51 11.72
C LYS A 145 12.76 -10.63 10.19
N THR A 146 11.90 -9.88 9.49
CA THR A 146 11.65 -10.11 8.06
C THR A 146 12.52 -9.26 7.12
N ASP A 147 13.48 -8.47 7.62
CA ASP A 147 14.42 -7.61 6.87
C ASP A 147 13.88 -7.06 5.53
N CYS A 148 12.66 -6.53 5.56
CA CYS A 148 11.91 -6.13 4.36
C CYS A 148 11.52 -4.65 4.36
N PHE A 149 11.67 -4.00 5.51
CA PHE A 149 11.40 -2.59 5.69
C PHE A 149 12.47 -1.99 6.56
N ASN A 150 12.79 -0.73 6.28
CA ASN A 150 13.68 0.05 7.09
C ASN A 150 12.86 0.59 8.28
N TYR A 151 13.31 0.33 9.49
CA TYR A 151 12.76 0.90 10.71
C TYR A 151 13.91 1.49 11.52
N GLU A 152 13.61 2.57 12.25
CA GLU A 152 14.57 3.15 13.18
C GLU A 152 14.51 2.45 14.54
N PHE A 153 13.29 2.17 15.02
CA PHE A 153 13.04 1.31 16.18
C PHE A 153 11.73 0.55 16.02
N ILE A 154 11.72 -0.69 16.50
CA ILE A 154 10.49 -1.42 16.80
C ILE A 154 10.43 -1.68 18.29
N CYS A 155 9.37 -1.21 18.94
CA CYS A 155 9.16 -1.35 20.37
C CYS A 155 8.01 -2.32 20.63
N LEU A 156 8.15 -3.13 21.68
CA LEU A 156 7.19 -4.15 22.09
C LEU A 156 7.02 -4.10 23.61
N GLY A 157 5.79 -4.22 24.10
CA GLY A 157 5.52 -4.40 25.52
C GLY A 157 4.36 -5.36 25.76
N ASN A 158 4.41 -6.04 26.92
CA ASN A 158 3.53 -7.16 27.25
C ASN A 158 2.41 -6.80 28.23
N GLU A 159 2.52 -5.71 28.99
CA GLU A 159 1.51 -5.30 29.97
C GLU A 159 1.28 -3.76 29.96
N PRO A 160 0.18 -3.27 29.37
CA PRO A 160 -0.70 -3.99 28.42
C PRO A 160 0.09 -4.43 27.17
N PHE A 161 -0.51 -5.24 26.30
CA PHE A 161 0.12 -5.55 25.02
C PHE A 161 0.11 -4.32 24.10
N TRP A 162 1.28 -3.93 23.60
CA TRP A 162 1.41 -2.84 22.64
C TRP A 162 2.64 -3.02 21.75
N SER A 163 2.59 -2.41 20.57
CA SER A 163 3.72 -2.34 19.65
C SER A 163 3.84 -0.95 19.07
N LEU A 164 5.06 -0.48 18.86
CA LEU A 164 5.34 0.79 18.21
C LEU A 164 6.38 0.61 17.10
N GLU A 165 6.06 1.14 15.92
CA GLU A 165 6.97 1.21 14.78
C GLU A 165 7.37 2.67 14.54
N ILE A 166 8.68 2.94 14.48
CA ILE A 166 9.25 4.21 14.01
C ILE A 166 9.85 3.97 12.62
N ASN A 167 9.22 4.52 11.58
CA ASN A 167 9.61 4.27 10.21
C ASN A 167 9.89 5.58 9.47
N PRO A 168 11.17 5.94 9.24
CA PRO A 168 11.52 7.17 8.54
C PRO A 168 11.16 7.15 7.05
N ASP A 169 11.15 5.98 6.42
CA ASP A 169 10.88 5.84 4.97
C ASP A 169 9.38 5.97 4.66
N GLU A 170 8.53 5.34 5.49
CA GLU A 170 7.07 5.53 5.46
C GLU A 170 6.64 6.86 6.10
N LYS A 171 7.58 7.58 6.77
CA LYS A 171 7.37 8.84 7.48
C LYS A 171 6.30 8.76 8.58
N ILE A 172 6.20 7.61 9.23
CA ILE A 172 5.21 7.34 10.27
C ILE A 172 5.86 6.96 11.59
N ILE A 173 5.12 7.23 12.66
CA ILE A 173 5.23 6.53 13.94
C ILE A 173 3.85 5.94 14.21
N ALA A 174 3.76 4.63 14.33
CA ALA A 174 2.50 3.91 14.55
C ALA A 174 2.57 3.16 15.89
N LEU A 175 1.71 3.55 16.84
CA LEU A 175 1.52 2.85 18.11
C LEU A 175 0.21 2.07 18.04
N LYS A 176 0.27 0.75 18.21
CA LYS A 176 -0.91 -0.11 18.41
C LYS A 176 -0.96 -0.48 19.89
N ASP A 177 -1.95 0.06 20.61
CA ASP A 177 -2.20 -0.25 22.01
C ASP A 177 -3.40 -1.20 22.09
N VAL A 178 -3.11 -2.48 22.30
CA VAL A 178 -4.12 -3.54 22.40
C VAL A 178 -4.97 -3.35 23.66
N GLY A 179 -4.40 -2.80 24.73
CA GLY A 179 -5.10 -2.58 26.00
C GLY A 179 -6.26 -1.61 25.92
N VAL A 180 -6.30 -0.77 24.88
CA VAL A 180 -7.43 0.13 24.57
C VAL A 180 -7.96 -0.04 23.15
N GLU A 181 -7.57 -1.11 22.46
CA GLU A 181 -7.95 -1.41 21.07
C GLU A 181 -7.82 -0.20 20.12
N LYS A 182 -6.72 0.54 20.24
CA LYS A 182 -6.51 1.79 19.52
C LYS A 182 -5.16 1.85 18.82
N THR A 183 -5.19 2.32 17.57
CA THR A 183 -3.99 2.69 16.82
C THR A 183 -3.85 4.20 16.77
N TYR A 184 -2.69 4.68 17.21
CA TYR A 184 -2.27 6.06 17.10
C TYR A 184 -1.27 6.17 15.95
N LEU A 185 -1.54 7.09 15.02
CA LEU A 185 -0.68 7.38 13.89
C LEU A 185 -0.16 8.81 14.01
N PHE A 186 1.15 8.97 13.88
CA PHE A 186 1.83 10.26 13.90
C PHE A 186 2.76 10.39 12.70
N SER A 187 3.01 11.62 12.27
CA SER A 187 4.10 11.89 11.34
C SER A 187 5.44 11.70 12.04
N TYR A 188 6.34 11.01 11.35
CA TYR A 188 7.72 10.86 11.79
C TYR A 188 8.40 12.22 11.97
N LYS A 189 9.15 12.35 13.06
CA LYS A 189 10.10 13.43 13.32
C LYS A 189 11.36 12.77 13.88
N ALA A 190 12.53 13.21 13.39
CA ALA A 190 13.79 12.69 13.87
C ALA A 190 13.95 12.87 15.39
N ALA A 191 14.60 11.91 16.04
CA ALA A 191 14.86 11.96 17.46
C ALA A 191 15.79 13.10 17.86
N LYS A 192 15.60 13.60 19.08
CA LYS A 192 16.66 14.31 19.81
C LYS A 192 17.53 13.26 20.52
N HIS A 193 18.85 13.37 20.35
CA HIS A 193 19.81 12.50 21.03
C HIS A 193 20.26 13.16 22.32
N THR A 194 20.09 12.46 23.45
CA THR A 194 20.51 12.93 24.78
C THR A 194 21.28 11.81 25.46
N GLY A 195 22.61 11.88 25.43
CA GLY A 195 23.46 10.80 25.96
C GLY A 195 23.23 9.48 25.22
N ASN A 196 22.81 8.45 25.94
CA ASN A 196 22.55 7.10 25.40
C ASN A 196 21.07 6.86 25.03
N SER A 197 20.33 7.95 24.83
CA SER A 197 18.88 7.91 24.63
C SER A 197 18.43 8.70 23.40
N TYR A 198 17.35 8.22 22.79
CA TYR A 198 16.64 8.82 21.67
C TYR A 198 15.27 9.28 22.17
N VAL A 199 14.94 10.55 21.93
CA VAL A 199 13.67 11.14 22.34
C VAL A 199 12.89 11.59 21.12
N TYR A 200 11.73 10.98 20.89
CA TYR A 200 10.78 11.40 19.87
C TYR A 200 9.62 12.14 20.52
N GLU A 201 9.28 13.31 19.98
CA GLU A 201 8.16 14.13 20.42
C GLU A 201 7.36 14.55 19.19
N THR A 202 6.11 14.12 19.10
CA THR A 202 5.25 14.48 17.98
C THR A 202 3.78 14.51 18.40
N SER A 203 2.94 15.06 17.53
CA SER A 203 1.50 15.16 17.71
C SER A 203 0.80 14.92 16.38
N ASN A 204 -0.44 14.47 16.43
CA ASN A 204 -1.23 14.23 15.21
C ASN A 204 -2.33 15.29 15.01
N GLU A 205 -3.09 15.16 13.93
CA GLU A 205 -4.18 16.09 13.58
C GLU A 205 -5.31 16.13 14.62
N ARG A 206 -5.45 15.06 15.42
CA ARG A 206 -6.40 14.97 16.53
C ARG A 206 -5.89 15.63 17.81
N LYS A 207 -4.72 16.26 17.78
CA LYS A 207 -4.03 16.88 18.92
C LYS A 207 -3.62 15.90 20.02
N GLU A 208 -3.56 14.61 19.70
CA GLU A 208 -2.94 13.62 20.57
C GLU A 208 -1.42 13.83 20.49
N SER A 209 -0.74 13.79 21.63
CA SER A 209 0.70 14.01 21.72
C SER A 209 1.37 12.76 22.29
N ILE A 210 2.49 12.38 21.68
CA ILE A 210 3.28 11.22 22.07
C ILE A 210 4.71 11.64 22.37
N THR A 211 5.25 11.08 23.46
CA THR A 211 6.67 11.15 23.78
C THR A 211 7.23 9.74 23.90
N ILE A 212 8.28 9.45 23.15
CA ILE A 212 8.92 8.13 23.14
C ILE A 212 10.35 8.32 23.60
N LEU A 213 10.74 7.61 24.64
CA LEU A 213 12.09 7.53 25.14
C LEU A 213 12.64 6.13 24.87
N ILE A 214 13.62 6.04 23.99
CA ILE A 214 14.41 4.83 23.78
C ILE A 214 15.75 5.01 24.47
N THR A 215 16.16 4.07 25.32
CA THR A 215 17.43 4.14 26.05
C THR A 215 18.22 2.87 25.79
N GLN A 216 19.49 3.02 25.43
CA GLN A 216 20.40 1.89 25.22
C GLN A 216 20.78 1.28 26.57
N GLN A 217 20.09 0.20 26.92
CA GLN A 217 20.29 -0.62 28.11
C GLN A 217 19.65 -1.99 27.88
N THR A 218 20.17 -3.01 28.56
CA THR A 218 19.60 -4.37 28.50
C THR A 218 18.14 -4.33 28.96
N CYS A 219 17.26 -4.89 28.14
CA CYS A 219 15.83 -5.02 28.42
C CYS A 219 15.39 -6.46 28.23
N SER A 220 14.49 -6.94 29.08
CA SER A 220 13.83 -8.23 28.94
C SER A 220 12.33 -8.01 28.88
N ASP A 221 11.64 -8.77 28.04
CA ASP A 221 10.19 -8.71 27.90
C ASP A 221 9.45 -9.47 29.01
N GLY A 222 10.18 -10.07 29.96
CA GLY A 222 9.64 -10.74 31.15
C GLY A 222 8.89 -12.04 30.89
N MET A 223 8.63 -12.37 29.62
CA MET A 223 7.85 -13.52 29.18
C MET A 223 8.72 -14.53 28.41
N SER A 224 9.83 -14.08 27.85
CA SER A 224 10.83 -14.92 27.20
C SER A 224 12.22 -14.65 27.78
N ASP A 225 13.14 -15.61 27.67
CA ASP A 225 14.57 -15.42 28.02
C ASP A 225 15.29 -14.48 27.03
N ARG A 226 14.56 -13.71 26.24
CA ARG A 226 15.11 -12.82 25.25
C ARG A 226 15.59 -11.51 25.88
N GLN A 227 16.80 -11.14 25.51
CA GLN A 227 17.39 -9.85 25.82
C GLN A 227 17.39 -8.95 24.59
N TYR A 228 17.06 -7.68 24.82
CA TYR A 228 17.07 -6.59 23.86
C TYR A 228 18.11 -5.55 24.32
N HIS A 229 18.66 -4.79 23.36
CA HIS A 229 19.70 -3.79 23.65
C HIS A 229 19.16 -2.41 24.03
N TYR A 230 17.84 -2.24 23.94
CA TYR A 230 17.16 -0.99 24.24
C TYR A 230 15.91 -1.23 25.07
N SER A 231 15.64 -0.32 26.00
CA SER A 231 14.33 -0.18 26.65
C SER A 231 13.53 0.92 25.95
N ALA A 232 12.21 0.77 25.90
CA ALA A 232 11.28 1.76 25.40
C ALA A 232 10.30 2.22 26.49
N GLN A 233 10.07 3.53 26.55
CA GLN A 233 8.99 4.14 27.32
C GLN A 233 8.18 5.04 26.39
N VAL A 234 6.87 4.84 26.34
CA VAL A 234 5.94 5.65 25.54
C VAL A 234 4.98 6.34 26.48
N ASN A 235 4.88 7.67 26.41
CA ASN A 235 3.89 8.46 27.12
C ASN A 235 2.84 8.98 26.12
N ILE A 236 1.58 8.60 26.34
CA ILE A 236 0.43 8.90 25.46
C ILE A 236 -0.83 8.97 26.33
N ASP A 237 -1.71 9.95 26.12
CA ASP A 237 -3.01 10.08 26.84
C ASP A 237 -2.89 9.98 28.38
N GLY A 238 -1.81 10.51 28.96
CA GLY A 238 -1.54 10.45 30.41
C GLY A 238 -1.13 9.06 30.93
N LYS A 239 -0.96 8.08 30.04
CA LYS A 239 -0.46 6.73 30.34
C LYS A 239 1.01 6.60 29.98
N THR A 240 1.70 5.72 30.69
CA THR A 240 3.08 5.33 30.40
C THR A 240 3.11 3.84 30.08
N LEU A 241 3.49 3.51 28.85
CA LEU A 241 3.74 2.15 28.38
C LEU A 241 5.25 1.87 28.47
N LYS A 242 5.61 0.70 28.99
CA LYS A 242 7.01 0.26 29.12
C LYS A 242 7.23 -1.04 28.34
N GLY A 243 8.41 -1.17 27.75
CA GLY A 243 8.74 -2.29 26.88
C GLY A 243 10.20 -2.29 26.46
N CYS A 244 10.52 -3.12 25.49
CA CYS A 244 11.85 -3.21 24.88
C CYS A 244 11.83 -2.69 23.45
N ALA A 245 13.00 -2.32 22.94
CA ALA A 245 13.18 -1.89 21.56
C ALA A 245 14.31 -2.66 20.87
N ILE A 246 14.17 -2.75 19.55
CA ILE A 246 15.07 -3.40 18.60
C ILE A 246 15.55 -2.34 17.63
#